data_AF-A0A8I1TJ70-F1
#
_entry.id   AF-A0A8I1TJ70-F1
#
_cell.length_a   1.000
_cell.length_b   1.000
_cell.length_c   1.000
_cell.angle_alpha   90.00
_cell.angle_beta   90.00
_cell.angle_gamma   90.00
#
_symmetry.space_group_name_H-M   'P 1'
#
loop_
_entity.id
_entity.type
_entity.pdbx_description
1 polymer ?
#
loop_
_entity_poly.entity_id
_entity_poly.type
_entity_poly.pdbx_seq_one_letter_code
_entity_poly.pdbx_strand_id
1 'polypeptide(L)'
;MGQTEPLPPTLVVPNSPLVVRAFGAFWTAEAVLGLAFAAYGAFFGEEGWFVAIMVGLGLFLAAVGTVLAVLTFDRARIKGPLLTIGPDGLRDAGVSDRLIPWRALSWRHEVYFRGAAIMYEVDETITGPLAPSLPIRILAGANRAFGYGRFSLMTMGTGKSLEELARFLSAYKPESRSGR
;
A
#
# COMPACT_ATOMS: atom_id res chain seq x y z
N MET A 1 19.23 -34.93 -15.68
CA MET A 1 18.30 -34.08 -16.45
C MET A 1 17.22 -33.63 -15.49
N GLY A 2 17.34 -32.43 -14.92
CA GLY A 2 16.28 -31.88 -14.09
C GLY A 2 15.12 -31.48 -14.99
N GLN A 3 13.92 -32.03 -14.75
CA GLN A 3 12.72 -31.51 -15.37
C GLN A 3 12.59 -30.06 -14.92
N THR A 4 12.78 -29.11 -15.83
CA THR A 4 12.37 -27.72 -15.62
C THR A 4 10.86 -27.74 -15.53
N GLU A 5 10.33 -27.72 -14.31
CA GLU A 5 8.91 -27.48 -14.09
C GLU A 5 8.52 -26.23 -14.88
N PRO A 6 7.42 -26.28 -15.65
CA PRO A 6 6.95 -25.12 -16.39
C PRO A 6 6.67 -23.99 -15.40
N LEU A 7 7.17 -22.79 -15.71
CA LEU A 7 6.93 -21.61 -14.89
C LEU A 7 5.42 -21.40 -14.71
N PRO A 8 4.99 -20.94 -13.52
CA PRO A 8 3.58 -20.69 -13.27
C PRO A 8 3.00 -19.70 -14.29
N PRO A 9 1.71 -19.81 -14.61
CA PRO A 9 1.07 -18.90 -15.55
C PRO A 9 0.99 -17.49 -14.97
N THR A 10 1.04 -16.49 -15.86
CA THR A 10 0.91 -15.08 -15.47
C THR A 10 -0.42 -14.84 -14.76
N LEU A 11 -0.35 -14.35 -13.52
CA LEU A 11 -1.50 -13.97 -12.74
C LEU A 11 -1.86 -12.51 -13.03
N VAL A 12 -3.07 -12.33 -13.55
CA VAL A 12 -3.67 -11.00 -13.75
C VAL A 12 -4.72 -10.78 -12.67
N VAL A 13 -4.50 -9.81 -11.81
CA VAL A 13 -5.40 -9.49 -10.70
C VAL A 13 -6.26 -8.28 -11.08
N PRO A 14 -7.58 -8.46 -11.29
CA PRO A 14 -8.44 -7.37 -11.71
C PRO A 14 -8.60 -6.31 -10.60
N ASN A 15 -8.96 -5.10 -11.01
CA ASN A 15 -9.39 -4.05 -10.09
C ASN A 15 -10.87 -4.23 -9.74
N SER A 16 -11.22 -4.15 -8.46
CA SER A 16 -12.62 -4.08 -7.98
C SER A 16 -12.96 -2.65 -7.56
N PRO A 17 -13.25 -1.73 -8.51
CA PRO A 17 -13.36 -0.30 -8.21
C PRO A 17 -14.48 0.04 -7.24
N LEU A 18 -15.56 -0.75 -7.20
CA LEU A 18 -16.66 -0.55 -6.23
C LEU A 18 -16.20 -0.79 -4.79
N VAL A 19 -15.48 -1.90 -4.56
CA VAL A 19 -14.91 -2.23 -3.24
C VAL A 19 -13.94 -1.13 -2.81
N VAL A 20 -13.04 -0.74 -3.71
CA VAL A 20 -12.09 0.34 -3.47
C VAL A 20 -12.83 1.64 -3.12
N ARG A 21 -13.85 2.06 -3.87
CA ARG A 21 -14.64 3.26 -3.55
C ARG A 21 -15.33 3.20 -2.18
N ALA A 22 -15.83 2.03 -1.76
CA ALA A 22 -16.42 1.87 -0.44
C ALA A 22 -15.39 2.13 0.68
N PHE A 23 -14.16 1.61 0.53
CA PHE A 23 -13.05 1.95 1.43
C PHE A 23 -12.70 3.45 1.37
N GLY A 24 -12.75 4.06 0.19
CA GLY A 24 -12.47 5.49 0.04
C GLY A 24 -13.48 6.35 0.79
N ALA A 25 -14.76 5.98 0.74
CA ALA A 25 -15.82 6.61 1.52
C ALA A 25 -15.61 6.43 3.03
N PHE A 26 -15.20 5.23 3.48
CA PHE A 26 -14.84 4.97 4.86
C PHE A 26 -13.73 5.91 5.36
N TRP A 27 -12.60 6.00 4.63
CA TRP A 27 -11.49 6.89 5.00
C TRP A 27 -11.88 8.37 4.95
N THR A 28 -12.79 8.75 4.05
CA THR A 28 -13.33 10.10 3.99
C THR A 28 -14.17 10.41 5.24
N ALA A 29 -15.02 9.49 5.66
CA ALA A 29 -15.80 9.64 6.88
C ALA A 29 -14.91 9.75 8.12
N GLU A 30 -13.84 8.96 8.19
CA GLU A 30 -12.83 9.07 9.27
C GLU A 30 -12.14 10.43 9.26
N ALA A 31 -11.78 10.96 8.09
CA ALA A 31 -11.17 12.27 7.99
C ALA A 31 -12.10 13.38 8.50
N VAL A 32 -13.38 13.33 8.13
CA VAL A 32 -14.42 14.26 8.59
C VAL A 32 -14.61 14.14 10.11
N LEU A 33 -14.62 12.92 10.65
CA LEU A 33 -14.72 12.69 12.08
C LEU A 33 -13.52 13.28 12.84
N GLY A 34 -12.30 13.12 12.32
CA GLY A 34 -11.10 13.75 12.87
C GLY A 34 -11.21 15.29 12.92
N LEU A 35 -11.69 15.91 11.84
CA LEU A 35 -11.93 17.35 11.81
C LEU A 35 -13.00 17.78 12.82
N ALA A 36 -14.07 17.00 12.98
CA ALA A 36 -15.11 17.28 13.96
C ALA A 36 -14.56 17.21 15.40
N PHE A 37 -13.71 16.23 15.72
CA PHE A 37 -13.04 16.16 17.02
C PHE A 37 -12.12 17.35 17.28
N ALA A 38 -11.34 17.75 16.28
CA ALA A 38 -10.45 18.90 16.40
C ALA A 38 -11.23 20.20 16.60
N ALA A 39 -12.30 20.40 15.83
CA ALA A 39 -13.19 21.55 16.00
C ALA A 39 -13.84 21.55 17.38
N TYR A 40 -14.36 20.39 17.84
CA TYR A 40 -14.95 20.30 19.17
C TYR A 40 -13.96 20.67 20.27
N GLY A 41 -12.75 20.10 20.23
CA GLY A 41 -11.69 20.42 21.19
C GLY A 41 -11.34 21.91 21.19
N ALA A 42 -11.24 22.53 20.01
CA ALA A 42 -10.89 23.94 19.87
C ALA A 42 -11.97 24.92 20.35
N PHE A 43 -13.26 24.58 20.19
CA PHE A 43 -14.37 25.48 20.51
C PHE A 43 -15.00 25.24 21.89
N PHE A 44 -14.97 23.99 22.39
CA PHE A 44 -15.69 23.60 23.61
C PHE A 44 -14.77 23.01 24.69
N GLY A 45 -13.46 22.88 24.43
CA GLY A 45 -12.53 22.40 25.44
C GLY A 45 -12.19 23.48 26.46
N GLU A 46 -12.48 23.22 27.73
CA GLU A 46 -12.14 24.13 28.84
C GLU A 46 -10.74 23.88 29.40
N GLU A 47 -10.32 22.62 29.40
CA GLU A 47 -9.03 22.17 29.93
C GLU A 47 -7.96 22.12 28.83
N GLY A 48 -6.83 22.80 29.02
CA GLY A 48 -5.79 22.92 27.98
C GLY A 48 -5.23 21.58 27.50
N TRP A 49 -5.08 20.60 28.39
CA TRP A 49 -4.61 19.25 28.02
C TRP A 49 -5.65 18.50 27.18
N PHE A 50 -6.95 18.68 27.47
CA PHE A 50 -8.04 18.06 26.72
C PHE A 50 -8.13 18.66 25.31
N VAL A 51 -8.03 19.99 25.20
CA VAL A 51 -7.94 20.70 23.92
C VAL A 51 -6.78 20.15 23.09
N ALA A 52 -5.58 20.04 23.69
CA ALA A 52 -4.39 19.55 22.99
C ALA A 52 -4.58 18.13 22.45
N ILE A 53 -5.17 17.22 23.24
CA ILE A 53 -5.43 15.84 22.80
C ILE A 53 -6.47 15.81 21.68
N MET A 54 -7.61 16.50 21.84
CA MET A 54 -8.71 16.48 20.87
C MET A 54 -8.30 17.10 19.52
N VAL A 55 -7.62 18.25 19.57
CA VAL A 55 -7.10 18.91 18.37
C VAL A 55 -5.99 18.08 17.75
N GLY A 56 -4.99 17.65 18.53
CA GLY A 56 -3.85 16.89 18.02
C GLY A 56 -4.27 15.57 17.38
N LEU A 57 -5.05 14.75 18.09
CA LEU A 57 -5.53 13.47 17.58
C LEU A 57 -6.53 13.65 16.45
N GLY A 58 -7.44 14.62 16.54
CA GLY A 58 -8.41 14.93 15.49
C GLY A 58 -7.73 15.33 14.17
N LEU A 59 -6.74 16.22 14.22
CA LEU A 59 -5.93 16.60 13.06
C LEU A 59 -5.12 15.42 12.50
N PHE A 60 -4.57 14.58 13.38
CA PHE A 60 -3.86 13.37 12.97
C PHE A 60 -4.79 12.41 12.20
N LEU A 61 -5.98 12.11 12.74
CA LEU A 61 -6.99 11.28 12.07
C LEU A 61 -7.44 11.90 10.74
N ALA A 62 -7.66 13.22 10.72
CA ALA A 62 -8.00 13.95 9.49
C ALA A 62 -6.93 13.80 8.41
N ALA A 63 -5.65 13.94 8.79
CA ALA A 63 -4.53 13.80 7.87
C ALA A 63 -4.40 12.37 7.33
N VAL A 64 -4.42 11.36 8.21
CA VAL A 64 -4.34 9.94 7.82
C VAL A 64 -5.52 9.55 6.93
N GLY A 65 -6.75 9.85 7.36
CA GLY A 65 -7.96 9.57 6.59
C GLY A 65 -7.95 10.23 5.21
N THR A 66 -7.46 11.47 5.11
CA THR A 66 -7.33 12.16 3.81
C THR A 66 -6.34 11.46 2.89
N VAL A 67 -5.14 11.11 3.37
CA VAL A 67 -4.13 10.41 2.57
C VAL A 67 -4.66 9.06 2.08
N LEU A 68 -5.28 8.28 2.97
CA LEU A 68 -5.84 6.97 2.64
C LEU A 68 -7.06 7.07 1.71
N ALA A 69 -7.91 8.07 1.87
CA ALA A 69 -9.02 8.35 0.96
C ALA A 69 -8.50 8.68 -0.45
N VAL A 70 -7.52 9.57 -0.57
CA VAL A 70 -6.92 9.93 -1.87
C VAL A 70 -6.27 8.71 -2.52
N LEU A 71 -5.47 7.95 -1.78
CA LEU A 71 -4.86 6.69 -2.27
C LEU A 71 -5.92 5.73 -2.81
N THR A 72 -7.01 5.57 -2.06
CA THR A 72 -8.09 4.66 -2.40
C THR A 72 -8.84 5.14 -3.65
N PHE A 73 -9.18 6.42 -3.74
CA PHE A 73 -9.85 6.96 -4.93
C PHE A 73 -8.98 6.96 -6.17
N ASP A 74 -7.67 7.21 -6.05
CA ASP A 74 -6.73 7.06 -7.16
C ASP A 74 -6.67 5.61 -7.63
N ARG A 75 -6.59 4.65 -6.70
CA ARG A 75 -6.63 3.22 -7.04
C ARG A 75 -7.94 2.82 -7.73
N ALA A 76 -9.06 3.41 -7.35
CA ALA A 76 -10.35 3.18 -8.00
C ALA A 76 -10.44 3.73 -9.44
N ARG A 77 -9.54 4.64 -9.83
CA ARG A 77 -9.45 5.21 -11.19
C ARG A 77 -8.56 4.37 -12.13
N ILE A 78 -7.76 3.45 -11.59
CA ILE A 78 -6.91 2.57 -12.39
C ILE A 78 -7.78 1.72 -13.32
N LYS A 79 -7.53 1.87 -14.62
CA LYS A 79 -8.15 1.06 -15.67
C LYS A 79 -7.31 -0.19 -15.91
N GLY A 80 -7.97 -1.34 -15.96
CA GLY A 80 -7.31 -2.63 -16.18
C GLY A 80 -6.86 -3.32 -14.88
N PRO A 81 -5.91 -4.27 -14.98
CA PRO A 81 -5.44 -5.04 -13.84
C PRO A 81 -4.70 -4.18 -12.81
N LEU A 82 -4.94 -4.43 -11.52
CA LEU A 82 -4.15 -3.81 -10.43
C LEU A 82 -2.76 -4.41 -10.34
N LEU A 83 -2.70 -5.75 -10.40
CA LEU A 83 -1.45 -6.48 -10.34
C LEU A 83 -1.31 -7.37 -11.57
N THR A 84 -0.09 -7.44 -12.09
CA THR A 84 0.31 -8.47 -13.05
C THR A 84 1.56 -9.13 -12.51
N ILE A 85 1.48 -10.41 -12.19
CA ILE A 85 2.57 -11.20 -11.63
C ILE A 85 2.89 -12.29 -12.65
N GLY A 86 4.06 -12.21 -13.29
CA GLY A 86 4.45 -13.13 -14.35
C GLY A 86 5.93 -13.46 -14.31
N PRO A 87 6.41 -14.28 -15.25
CA PRO A 87 7.83 -14.68 -15.30
C PRO A 87 8.77 -13.49 -15.49
N ASP A 88 8.30 -12.43 -16.14
CA ASP A 88 9.10 -11.24 -16.44
C ASP A 88 9.16 -10.24 -15.27
N GLY A 89 8.24 -10.31 -14.30
CA GLY A 89 8.23 -9.40 -13.16
C GLY A 89 6.86 -9.17 -12.51
N LEU A 90 6.80 -8.09 -11.72
CA LEU A 90 5.62 -7.56 -11.08
C LEU A 90 5.25 -6.20 -11.67
N ARG A 91 4.01 -6.02 -12.10
CA ARG A 91 3.44 -4.69 -12.31
C ARG A 91 2.43 -4.43 -11.20
N ASP A 92 2.67 -3.39 -10.41
CA ASP A 92 1.70 -2.84 -9.46
C ASP A 92 1.24 -1.48 -9.96
N ALA A 93 0.05 -1.44 -10.57
CA ALA A 93 -0.51 -0.23 -11.17
C ALA A 93 -0.77 0.89 -10.15
N GLY A 94 -0.80 0.57 -8.84
CA GLY A 94 -0.88 1.58 -7.79
C GLY A 94 0.44 2.35 -7.57
N VAL A 95 1.56 1.80 -8.05
CA VAL A 95 2.90 2.37 -7.86
C VAL A 95 3.54 2.80 -9.19
N SER A 96 3.39 1.96 -10.23
CA SER A 96 4.01 2.18 -11.53
C SER A 96 3.21 1.48 -12.63
N ASP A 97 3.05 2.17 -13.76
CA ASP A 97 2.46 1.56 -14.96
C ASP A 97 3.40 0.57 -15.67
N ARG A 98 4.69 0.61 -15.35
CA ARG A 98 5.73 -0.25 -15.93
C ARG A 98 5.86 -1.56 -15.15
N LEU A 99 6.20 -2.63 -15.87
CA LEU A 99 6.62 -3.90 -15.29
C LEU A 99 7.96 -3.73 -14.56
N ILE A 100 8.02 -4.18 -13.31
CA ILE A 100 9.22 -4.20 -12.47
C ILE A 100 9.81 -5.62 -12.56
N PRO A 101 11.00 -5.79 -13.18
CA PRO A 101 11.58 -7.10 -13.36
C PRO A 101 12.02 -7.69 -12.02
N TRP A 102 11.92 -9.01 -11.87
CA TRP A 102 12.26 -9.71 -10.61
C TRP A 102 13.66 -9.41 -10.10
N ARG A 103 14.64 -9.22 -10.99
CA ARG A 103 16.01 -8.85 -10.62
C ARG A 103 16.12 -7.51 -9.90
N ALA A 104 15.17 -6.59 -10.13
CA ALA A 104 15.14 -5.26 -9.52
C ALA A 104 14.26 -5.18 -8.28
N LEU A 105 13.52 -6.23 -7.95
CA LEU A 105 12.53 -6.21 -6.88
C LEU A 105 12.99 -7.09 -5.72
N SER A 106 13.18 -6.53 -4.53
CA SER A 106 13.29 -7.32 -3.30
C SER A 106 11.99 -7.19 -2.52
N TRP A 107 11.48 -8.29 -1.98
CA TRP A 107 10.21 -8.29 -1.27
C TRP A 107 10.27 -9.15 -0.03
N ARG A 108 9.40 -8.83 0.93
CA ARG A 108 9.29 -9.50 2.21
C ARG A 108 7.87 -9.47 2.74
N HIS A 109 7.52 -10.51 3.48
CA HIS A 109 6.30 -10.62 4.23
C HIS A 109 6.58 -10.16 5.67
N GLU A 110 6.17 -8.93 5.97
CA GLU A 110 6.30 -8.38 7.32
C GLU A 110 5.06 -8.71 8.14
N VAL A 111 5.27 -9.38 9.27
CA VAL A 111 4.24 -9.60 10.28
C VAL A 111 4.44 -8.57 11.40
N TYR A 112 3.42 -7.75 11.63
CA TYR A 112 3.31 -6.79 12.71
C TYR A 112 2.48 -7.34 13.86
N PHE A 113 2.42 -6.60 14.97
CA PHE A 113 1.73 -7.01 16.21
C PHE A 113 0.27 -7.50 16.02
N ARG A 114 -0.45 -7.02 14.99
CA ARG A 114 -1.84 -7.42 14.67
C ARG A 114 -2.17 -7.55 13.18
N GLY A 115 -1.17 -7.61 12.32
CA GLY A 115 -1.40 -7.64 10.88
C GLY A 115 -0.17 -8.05 10.12
N ALA A 116 -0.29 -8.21 8.81
CA ALA A 116 0.85 -8.47 7.96
C ALA A 116 0.74 -7.63 6.69
N ALA A 117 1.89 -7.31 6.10
CA ALA A 117 1.98 -6.66 4.82
C ALA A 117 3.08 -7.29 3.97
N ILE A 118 2.89 -7.23 2.65
CA ILE A 118 3.96 -7.54 1.70
C ILE A 118 4.62 -6.21 1.39
N MET A 119 5.87 -6.08 1.81
CA MET A 119 6.69 -4.89 1.58
C MET A 119 7.71 -5.20 0.49
N TYR A 120 7.94 -4.27 -0.41
CA TYR A 120 8.94 -4.42 -1.46
C TYR A 120 9.72 -3.15 -1.71
N GLU A 121 10.97 -3.35 -2.12
CA GLU A 121 11.89 -2.34 -2.60
C GLU A 121 12.15 -2.55 -4.08
N VAL A 122 12.41 -1.46 -4.78
CA VAL A 122 12.75 -1.48 -6.19
C VAL A 122 14.09 -0.80 -6.38
N ASP A 123 15.01 -1.54 -7.02
CA ASP A 123 16.27 -1.01 -7.50
C ASP A 123 16.03 -0.15 -8.75
N GLU A 124 16.02 1.16 -8.56
CA GLU A 124 15.85 2.16 -9.62
C GLU A 124 17.10 2.27 -10.52
N THR A 125 18.24 1.67 -10.16
CA THR A 125 19.40 1.58 -11.08
C THR A 125 19.14 0.60 -12.22
N ILE A 126 18.28 -0.40 -11.99
CA ILE A 126 17.89 -1.40 -12.99
C ILE A 126 16.63 -0.97 -13.75
N THR A 127 15.68 -0.33 -13.07
CA THR A 127 14.36 0.04 -13.64
C THR A 127 14.29 1.48 -14.15
N GLY A 128 15.26 2.31 -13.82
CA GLY A 128 15.13 3.76 -13.88
C GLY A 128 14.20 4.29 -12.78
N PRO A 129 14.09 5.62 -12.63
CA PRO A 129 13.31 6.23 -11.57
C PRO A 129 11.83 5.84 -11.68
N LEU A 130 11.24 5.43 -10.57
CA LEU A 130 9.79 5.30 -10.47
C LEU A 130 9.20 6.69 -10.25
N ALA A 131 8.07 6.98 -10.92
CA ALA A 131 7.34 8.23 -10.76
C ALA A 131 5.97 8.00 -10.09
N PRO A 132 5.93 7.50 -8.83
CA PRO A 132 4.67 7.25 -8.16
C PRO A 132 3.94 8.56 -7.84
N SER A 133 2.62 8.49 -7.67
CA SER A 133 1.80 9.63 -7.25
C SER A 133 2.23 10.17 -5.89
N LEU A 134 1.91 11.44 -5.61
CA LEU A 134 2.28 12.10 -4.35
C LEU A 134 1.85 11.31 -3.10
N PRO A 135 0.62 10.76 -3.00
CA PRO A 135 0.23 9.98 -1.83
C PRO A 135 1.09 8.73 -1.62
N ILE A 136 1.47 8.05 -2.71
CA ILE A 136 2.37 6.89 -2.65
C ILE A 136 3.78 7.31 -2.22
N ARG A 137 4.26 8.49 -2.65
CA ARG A 137 5.54 9.04 -2.19
C ARG A 137 5.54 9.32 -0.69
N ILE A 138 4.46 9.88 -0.16
CA ILE A 138 4.30 10.14 1.28
C ILE A 138 4.34 8.81 2.04
N LEU A 139 3.56 7.81 1.60
CA LEU A 139 3.52 6.50 2.22
C LEU A 139 4.89 5.81 2.16
N ALA A 140 5.59 5.91 1.02
CA ALA A 140 6.93 5.37 0.86
C ALA A 140 7.96 6.02 1.80
N GLY A 141 7.85 7.33 2.03
CA GLY A 141 8.66 8.04 3.01
C GLY A 141 8.38 7.56 4.44
N ALA A 142 7.10 7.42 4.80
CA ALA A 142 6.70 6.92 6.11
C ALA A 142 7.20 5.48 6.35
N ASN A 143 7.00 4.58 5.38
CA ASN A 143 7.46 3.19 5.48
C ASN A 143 8.97 3.12 5.75
N ARG A 144 9.77 3.90 5.02
CA ARG A 144 11.22 3.97 5.23
C ARG A 144 11.60 4.49 6.61
N ALA A 145 10.89 5.51 7.11
CA ALA A 145 11.13 6.06 8.45
C ALA A 145 10.90 5.01 9.56
N PHE A 146 10.01 4.04 9.33
CA PHE A 146 9.76 2.91 10.23
C PHE A 146 10.64 1.67 9.95
N GLY A 147 11.59 1.76 9.01
CA GLY A 147 12.47 0.64 8.64
C GLY A 147 11.80 -0.42 7.76
N TYR A 148 10.63 -0.13 7.22
CA TYR A 148 9.90 -1.02 6.32
C TYR A 148 10.36 -0.88 4.87
N GLY A 149 9.93 -1.79 3.99
CA GLY A 149 10.16 -1.65 2.56
C GLY A 149 9.42 -0.43 2.01
N ARG A 150 9.96 0.21 0.98
CA ARG A 150 9.42 1.45 0.41
C ARG A 150 7.97 1.32 -0.02
N PHE A 151 7.61 0.25 -0.72
CA PHE A 151 6.25 0.07 -1.22
C PHE A 151 5.57 -1.10 -0.52
N SER A 152 4.26 -0.97 -0.33
CA SER A 152 3.42 -2.04 0.22
C SER A 152 2.50 -2.54 -0.88
N LEU A 153 2.43 -3.86 -1.06
CA LEU A 153 1.48 -4.48 -1.97
C LEU A 153 0.09 -4.48 -1.32
N MET A 154 -0.75 -3.53 -1.73
CA MET A 154 -2.08 -3.37 -1.16
C MET A 154 -3.04 -4.47 -1.63
N THR A 155 -3.66 -5.19 -0.70
CA THR A 155 -4.74 -6.17 -0.97
C THR A 155 -6.07 -5.52 -1.33
N MET A 156 -6.22 -4.22 -1.08
CA MET A 156 -7.44 -3.51 -1.37
C MET A 156 -7.77 -3.55 -2.88
N GLY A 157 -8.98 -3.99 -3.21
CA GLY A 157 -9.48 -4.07 -4.58
C GLY A 157 -9.01 -5.27 -5.39
N THR A 158 -8.13 -6.12 -4.85
CA THR A 158 -7.59 -7.29 -5.57
C THR A 158 -8.48 -8.53 -5.45
N GLY A 159 -9.33 -8.59 -4.42
CA GLY A 159 -10.07 -9.81 -4.06
C GLY A 159 -9.17 -10.95 -3.58
N LYS A 160 -7.91 -10.67 -3.24
CA LYS A 160 -6.90 -11.64 -2.80
C LYS A 160 -6.46 -11.37 -1.37
N SER A 161 -6.31 -12.45 -0.61
CA SER A 161 -5.68 -12.38 0.71
C SER A 161 -4.19 -12.08 0.58
N LEU A 162 -3.58 -11.62 1.66
CA LEU A 162 -2.15 -11.38 1.70
C LEU A 162 -1.36 -12.69 1.48
N GLU A 163 -1.82 -13.79 2.07
CA GLU A 163 -1.22 -15.11 1.94
C GLU A 163 -1.32 -15.63 0.50
N GLU A 164 -2.44 -15.40 -0.18
CA GLU A 164 -2.56 -15.70 -1.60
C GLU A 164 -1.52 -14.93 -2.42
N LEU A 165 -1.41 -13.61 -2.22
CA LEU A 165 -0.44 -12.78 -2.93
C LEU A 165 1.00 -13.19 -2.62
N ALA A 166 1.32 -13.49 -1.36
CA ALA A 166 2.64 -13.96 -0.96
C ALA A 166 2.98 -15.31 -1.63
N ARG A 167 2.03 -16.26 -1.70
CA ARG A 167 2.23 -17.52 -2.42
C ARG A 167 2.49 -17.28 -3.91
N PHE A 168 1.76 -16.36 -4.54
CA PHE A 168 1.97 -16.04 -5.95
C PHE A 168 3.33 -15.39 -6.19
N LEU A 169 3.78 -14.47 -5.34
CA LEU A 169 5.11 -13.87 -5.45
C LEU A 169 6.21 -14.92 -5.27
N SER A 170 6.09 -15.78 -4.25
CA SER A 170 7.03 -16.86 -3.95
C SER A 170 7.17 -17.88 -5.09
N ALA A 171 6.15 -18.04 -5.93
CA ALA A 171 6.21 -18.92 -7.09
C ALA A 171 7.19 -18.43 -8.18
N TYR A 172 7.52 -17.12 -8.18
CA TYR A 172 8.45 -16.53 -9.14
C TYR A 172 9.76 -16.06 -8.53
N LYS A 173 9.72 -15.53 -7.30
CA LYS A 173 10.89 -15.04 -6.59
C LYS A 173 10.76 -15.34 -5.09
N PRO A 174 11.71 -16.05 -4.47
CA PRO A 174 11.69 -16.26 -3.03
C PRO A 174 11.76 -14.93 -2.27
N GLU A 175 11.18 -14.93 -1.08
CA GLU A 175 11.27 -13.81 -0.15
C GLU A 175 12.74 -13.43 0.14
N SER A 176 13.01 -12.13 0.19
CA SER A 176 14.33 -11.61 0.50
C SER A 176 14.59 -11.81 1.99
N ARG A 177 15.70 -12.49 2.33
CA ARG A 177 16.12 -12.64 3.73
C ARG A 177 16.30 -11.25 4.35
N SER A 178 15.74 -11.02 5.53
CA SER A 178 15.99 -9.79 6.27
C SER A 178 17.48 -9.70 6.58
N GLY A 179 18.21 -8.85 5.86
CA GLY A 179 19.54 -8.43 6.29
C GLY A 179 19.37 -7.62 7.57
N ARG A 180 19.75 -8.21 8.70
CA ARG A 180 20.24 -7.43 9.84
C ARG A 180 21.74 -7.32 9.69
#